data_AF-A0A7L3WNJ0-F1
#
_entry.id   AF-A0A7L3WNJ0-F1
#
_cell.length_a   1.000
_cell.length_b   1.000
_cell.length_c   1.000
_cell.angle_alpha   90.00
_cell.angle_beta   90.00
_cell.angle_gamma   90.00
#
_symmetry.space_group_name_H-M   'P 1'
#
loop_
_entity.id
_entity.type
_entity.pdbx_description
1 polymer ?
#
loop_
_entity_poly.entity_id
_entity_poly.type
_entity_poly.pdbx_seq_one_letter_code
_entity_poly.pdbx_strand_id
1 'polypeptide(L)'
;HQLYWFTVEFGLCKQNGSIKAYGAGLLSSYGELTYALSNKPEYKPFDPEVTAVHPYQDQAFQPVYFIAESLEDAKAKLQNYAMKIKKPFSLLYDPFTNSIEVMNTPQKIKRTLCQMKEELKSLSLALENLS
;
A
#
# COMPACT_ATOMS: atom_id res chain seq x y z
N HIS A 1 11.21 2.85 5.49
CA HIS A 1 11.90 2.17 4.39
C HIS A 1 11.56 0.67 4.39
N GLN A 2 11.60 0.03 5.56
CA GLN A 2 11.24 -1.36 5.83
C GLN A 2 9.87 -1.77 5.25
N LEU A 3 8.85 -0.92 5.40
CA LEU A 3 7.53 -1.20 4.78
C LEU A 3 7.61 -1.39 3.28
N TYR A 4 8.41 -0.60 2.57
CA TYR A 4 8.61 -0.74 1.13
C TYR A 4 9.35 -2.04 0.82
N TRP A 5 10.42 -2.35 1.57
CA TRP A 5 11.19 -3.58 1.42
C TRP A 5 10.32 -4.84 1.55
N PHE A 6 9.54 -4.95 2.62
CA PHE A 6 8.72 -6.13 2.90
C PHE A 6 7.39 -6.17 2.13
N THR A 7 7.09 -5.19 1.29
CA THR A 7 5.90 -5.19 0.44
C THR A 7 6.25 -5.10 -1.03
N VAL A 8 6.78 -3.96 -1.48
CA VAL A 8 7.05 -3.71 -2.89
C VAL A 8 8.24 -4.55 -3.40
N GLU A 9 9.27 -4.79 -2.59
CA GLU A 9 10.43 -5.58 -3.02
C GLU A 9 10.25 -7.08 -2.75
N PHE A 10 9.81 -7.45 -1.54
CA PHE A 10 9.74 -8.85 -1.09
C PHE A 10 8.37 -9.26 -0.55
N GLY A 11 7.29 -8.60 -0.97
CA GLY A 11 5.94 -8.91 -0.51
C GLY A 11 5.35 -10.19 -1.09
N LEU A 12 4.59 -10.89 -0.24
CA LEU A 12 3.75 -12.02 -0.61
C LEU A 12 2.28 -11.67 -0.36
N CYS A 13 1.36 -12.28 -1.11
CA CYS A 13 -0.07 -12.13 -0.90
C CYS A 13 -0.79 -13.48 -0.91
N LYS A 14 -1.99 -13.52 -0.32
CA LYS A 14 -2.91 -14.64 -0.51
C LYS A 14 -3.78 -14.41 -1.73
N GLN A 15 -3.92 -15.44 -2.54
CA GLN A 15 -4.85 -15.48 -3.67
C GLN A 15 -5.44 -16.88 -3.79
N ASN A 16 -6.77 -16.97 -3.72
CA ASN A 16 -7.52 -18.23 -3.82
C ASN A 16 -6.99 -19.33 -2.86
N GLY A 17 -6.70 -18.95 -1.60
CA GLY A 17 -6.17 -19.88 -0.59
C GLY A 17 -4.69 -20.26 -0.74
N SER A 18 -3.99 -19.74 -1.75
CA SER A 18 -2.57 -19.99 -1.99
C SER A 18 -1.72 -18.74 -1.76
N ILE A 19 -0.46 -18.92 -1.37
CA ILE A 19 0.51 -17.82 -1.25
C ILE A 19 1.13 -17.56 -2.63
N LYS A 20 1.21 -16.28 -3.02
CA LYS A 20 1.79 -15.80 -4.27
C LYS A 20 2.79 -14.68 -3.99
N ALA A 21 3.81 -14.57 -4.82
CA ALA A 21 4.74 -13.45 -4.78
C ALA A 21 4.25 -12.29 -5.65
N TYR A 22 4.41 -11.07 -5.14
CA TYR A 22 4.18 -9.86 -5.93
C TYR A 22 5.35 -8.86 -5.84
N GLY A 23 6.27 -9.04 -4.88
CA GLY A 23 7.44 -8.19 -4.72
C GLY A 23 8.38 -8.23 -5.93
N ALA A 24 8.90 -7.07 -6.33
CA ALA A 24 9.77 -6.91 -7.49
C ALA A 24 11.08 -7.72 -7.38
N GLY A 25 11.69 -7.76 -6.20
CA GLY A 25 12.90 -8.55 -5.91
C GLY A 25 12.64 -10.05 -6.06
N LEU A 26 11.46 -10.53 -5.63
CA LEU A 26 11.06 -11.91 -5.83
C LEU A 26 10.84 -12.22 -7.31
N LEU A 27 10.07 -11.39 -8.01
CA LEU A 27 9.72 -11.62 -9.41
C LEU A 27 10.92 -11.52 -10.38
N SER A 28 12.01 -10.88 -9.96
CA SER A 28 13.25 -10.76 -10.74
C SER A 28 14.34 -11.77 -10.34
N SER A 29 14.16 -12.53 -9.26
CA SER A 29 15.14 -13.50 -8.75
C SER A 29 14.54 -14.91 -8.69
N TYR A 30 14.92 -15.76 -9.65
CA TYR A 30 14.44 -17.15 -9.71
C TYR A 30 14.71 -17.94 -8.41
N GLY A 31 15.93 -17.80 -7.87
CA GLY A 31 16.34 -18.50 -6.65
C GLY A 31 15.53 -18.05 -5.44
N GLU A 32 15.35 -16.74 -5.28
CA GLU A 32 14.64 -16.20 -4.13
C GLU A 32 13.13 -16.39 -4.23
N LEU A 33 12.54 -16.32 -5.43
CA LEU A 33 11.15 -16.69 -5.67
C LEU A 33 10.86 -18.12 -5.23
N THR A 34 11.71 -19.05 -5.64
CA THR A 34 11.56 -20.47 -5.30
C THR A 34 11.71 -20.67 -3.79
N TYR A 35 12.67 -20.00 -3.17
CA TYR A 35 12.87 -20.05 -1.72
C TYR A 35 11.67 -19.47 -0.96
N ALA A 36 11.18 -18.29 -1.35
CA ALA A 36 10.07 -17.59 -0.72
C ALA A 36 8.76 -18.40 -0.73
N LEU A 37 8.57 -19.31 -1.69
CA LEU A 37 7.38 -20.16 -1.81
C LEU A 37 7.62 -21.62 -1.36
N SER A 38 8.79 -21.92 -0.79
CA SER A 38 9.20 -23.30 -0.45
C SER A 38 8.75 -23.80 0.93
N ASN A 39 8.03 -22.99 1.71
CA ASN A 39 7.73 -23.23 3.15
C ASN A 39 8.97 -23.36 4.05
N LYS A 40 10.16 -23.00 3.57
CA LYS A 40 11.39 -22.88 4.37
C LYS A 40 11.48 -21.58 5.18
N PRO A 41 11.13 -20.39 4.64
CA PRO A 41 11.19 -19.16 5.41
C PRO A 41 10.01 -19.05 6.38
N GLU A 42 10.11 -18.13 7.34
CA GLU A 42 9.01 -17.78 8.22
C GLU A 42 8.03 -16.85 7.50
N TYR A 43 6.74 -17.11 7.65
CA TYR A 43 5.68 -16.27 7.11
C TYR A 43 4.95 -15.53 8.24
N LYS A 44 4.83 -14.21 8.09
CA LYS A 44 4.08 -13.35 9.04
C LYS A 44 2.94 -12.64 8.34
N PRO A 45 1.80 -12.38 9.01
CA PRO A 45 0.78 -11.51 8.46
C PRO A 45 1.34 -10.10 8.31
N PHE A 46 1.00 -9.43 7.21
CA PHE A 46 1.36 -8.03 7.02
C PHE A 46 0.64 -7.14 8.04
N ASP A 47 1.44 -6.50 8.90
CA ASP A 47 1.05 -5.49 9.87
C ASP A 47 2.07 -4.35 9.80
N PRO A 48 1.67 -3.14 9.35
CA PRO A 48 2.60 -2.03 9.23
C PRO A 48 3.36 -1.67 10.50
N GLU A 49 2.79 -1.83 11.69
CA GLU A 49 3.47 -1.49 12.95
C GLU A 49 4.65 -2.45 13.22
N VAL A 50 4.45 -3.73 12.92
CA VAL A 50 5.48 -4.77 13.09
C VAL A 50 6.49 -4.72 11.95
N THR A 51 6.01 -4.62 10.71
CA THR A 51 6.84 -4.63 9.51
C THR A 51 7.74 -3.39 9.43
N ALA A 52 7.29 -2.22 9.90
CA ALA A 52 8.09 -0.99 9.85
C ALA A 52 9.38 -1.03 10.68
N VAL A 53 9.43 -1.88 11.71
CA VAL A 53 10.59 -2.05 12.61
C VAL A 53 11.31 -3.39 12.44
N HIS A 54 10.83 -4.25 11.54
CA HIS A 54 11.45 -5.55 11.31
C HIS A 54 12.83 -5.37 10.65
N PRO A 55 13.90 -5.97 11.20
CA PRO A 55 15.23 -5.90 10.60
C PRO A 55 15.26 -6.70 9.30
N TYR A 56 16.10 -6.28 8.36
CA TYR A 56 16.34 -6.99 7.10
C TYR A 56 17.82 -6.95 6.74
N GLN A 57 18.21 -7.78 5.78
CA GLN A 57 19.54 -7.79 5.19
C GLN A 57 19.42 -8.05 3.68
N ASP A 58 20.45 -7.69 2.91
CA ASP A 58 20.45 -7.69 1.44
C ASP A 58 21.43 -8.70 0.80
N GLN A 59 22.14 -9.49 1.60
CA GLN A 59 23.20 -10.40 1.13
C GLN A 59 22.70 -11.84 0.86
N ALA A 60 21.70 -12.29 1.62
CA ALA A 60 21.11 -13.61 1.54
C ALA A 60 19.60 -13.54 1.30
N PHE A 61 18.95 -14.69 1.11
CA PHE A 61 17.50 -14.76 1.01
C PHE A 61 16.83 -14.32 2.32
N GLN A 62 15.67 -13.67 2.22
CA GLN A 62 14.98 -13.16 3.41
C GLN A 62 14.50 -14.30 4.31
N PRO A 63 14.85 -14.33 5.60
CA PRO A 63 14.39 -15.38 6.51
C PRO A 63 12.89 -15.25 6.86
N VAL A 64 12.32 -14.05 6.67
CA VAL A 64 10.93 -13.70 6.99
C VAL A 64 10.30 -12.98 5.80
N TYR A 65 9.09 -13.41 5.42
CA TYR A 65 8.26 -12.72 4.44
C TYR A 65 6.91 -12.33 5.06
N PHE A 66 6.42 -11.14 4.71
CA PHE A 66 5.11 -10.66 5.14
C PHE A 66 4.04 -10.93 4.08
N ILE A 67 2.92 -11.50 4.52
CA ILE A 67 1.81 -11.90 3.67
C ILE A 67 0.65 -10.91 3.83
N ALA A 68 0.31 -10.23 2.74
CA ALA A 68 -0.92 -9.47 2.61
C ALA A 68 -2.12 -10.41 2.36
N GLU A 69 -3.26 -10.17 3.01
CA GLU A 69 -4.49 -10.92 2.72
C GLU A 69 -5.04 -10.55 1.33
N SER A 70 -4.95 -9.28 0.98
CA SER A 70 -5.21 -8.71 -0.35
C SER A 70 -4.44 -7.39 -0.49
N LEU A 71 -4.29 -6.88 -1.72
CA LEU A 71 -3.64 -5.58 -1.92
C LEU A 71 -4.51 -4.44 -1.36
N GLU A 72 -5.82 -4.61 -1.36
CA GLU A 72 -6.80 -3.70 -0.77
C GLU A 72 -6.65 -3.63 0.76
N ASP A 73 -6.55 -4.78 1.43
CA ASP A 73 -6.27 -4.86 2.89
C ASP A 73 -4.92 -4.22 3.22
N ALA A 74 -3.87 -4.54 2.47
CA ALA A 74 -2.55 -3.97 2.67
C ALA A 74 -2.56 -2.43 2.50
N LYS A 75 -3.25 -1.92 1.48
CA LYS A 75 -3.43 -0.48 1.25
C LYS A 75 -4.16 0.16 2.44
N ALA A 76 -5.26 -0.43 2.91
CA ALA A 76 -6.02 0.10 4.03
C ALA A 76 -5.19 0.13 5.33
N LYS A 77 -4.45 -0.94 5.62
CA LYS A 77 -3.52 -0.99 6.77
C LYS A 77 -2.44 0.08 6.66
N LEU A 78 -1.83 0.24 5.49
CA LEU A 78 -0.81 1.28 5.25
C LEU A 78 -1.38 2.69 5.42
N GLN A 79 -2.60 2.96 4.93
CA GLN A 79 -3.28 4.24 5.13
C GLN A 79 -3.50 4.52 6.62
N ASN A 80 -4.00 3.54 7.38
CA ASN A 80 -4.20 3.65 8.82
C ASN A 80 -2.89 3.91 9.57
N TYR A 81 -1.81 3.24 9.17
CA TYR A 81 -0.47 3.49 9.71
C TYR A 81 0.01 4.90 9.37
N ALA A 82 -0.14 5.35 8.12
CA ALA A 82 0.27 6.68 7.68
C ALA A 82 -0.44 7.81 8.44
N MET A 83 -1.71 7.62 8.83
CA MET A 83 -2.47 8.59 9.63
C MET A 83 -1.89 8.80 11.04
N LYS A 84 -1.17 7.82 11.59
CA LYS A 84 -0.50 7.94 12.90
C LYS A 84 0.81 8.71 12.83
N ILE A 85 1.36 8.91 11.63
CA ILE A 85 2.60 9.65 11.44
C ILE A 85 2.32 11.12 11.74
N LYS A 86 2.91 11.64 12.82
CA LYS A 86 2.79 13.05 13.20
C LYS A 86 3.36 13.95 12.11
N LYS A 87 2.49 14.65 11.39
CA LYS A 87 2.83 15.66 10.39
C LYS A 87 1.99 16.92 10.63
N PRO A 88 2.54 18.13 10.50
CA PRO A 88 1.80 19.37 10.73
C PRO A 88 0.83 19.73 9.60
N PHE A 89 0.77 18.92 8.54
CA PHE A 89 -0.07 19.11 7.36
C PHE A 89 -0.45 17.77 6.74
N SER A 90 -1.52 17.78 5.94
CA SER A 90 -1.87 16.67 5.04
C SER A 90 -1.40 16.98 3.62
N LEU A 91 -1.14 15.93 2.85
CA LEU A 91 -0.75 16.01 1.45
C LEU A 91 -1.86 15.41 0.59
N LEU A 92 -2.15 16.03 -0.55
CA LEU A 92 -3.04 15.51 -1.56
C LEU A 92 -2.30 15.46 -2.90
N TYR A 93 -2.43 14.36 -3.62
CA TYR A 93 -1.88 14.25 -4.98
C TYR A 93 -2.91 14.76 -5.98
N ASP A 94 -2.50 15.68 -6.85
CA ASP A 94 -3.29 16.16 -7.99
C ASP A 94 -2.85 15.40 -9.27
N PRO A 95 -3.69 14.50 -9.81
CA PRO A 95 -3.37 13.72 -11.00
C PRO A 95 -3.36 14.55 -12.29
N PHE A 96 -4.00 15.72 -12.33
CA PHE A 96 -4.06 16.56 -13.54
C PHE A 96 -2.77 17.35 -13.73
N THR A 97 -2.16 17.80 -12.64
CA THR A 97 -0.91 18.57 -12.66
C THR A 97 0.32 17.74 -12.31
N ASN A 98 0.15 16.47 -11.94
CA ASN A 98 1.20 15.61 -11.40
C ASN A 98 1.94 16.26 -10.22
N SER A 99 1.21 16.96 -9.35
CA SER A 99 1.78 17.74 -8.25
C SER A 99 1.24 17.30 -6.89
N ILE A 100 1.93 17.75 -5.82
CA ILE A 100 1.50 17.51 -4.44
C ILE A 100 0.99 18.83 -3.86
N GLU A 101 -0.30 18.84 -3.51
CA GLU A 101 -0.90 19.95 -2.79
C GLU A 101 -0.74 19.75 -1.27
N VAL A 102 -0.13 20.75 -0.62
CA VAL A 102 -0.05 20.81 0.83
C VAL A 102 -1.33 21.42 1.38
N MET A 103 -2.09 20.62 2.13
CA MET A 103 -3.37 20.99 2.76
C MET A 103 -3.11 21.68 4.10
N ASN A 104 -2.59 22.91 4.02
CA ASN A 104 -2.20 23.72 5.19
C ASN A 104 -3.10 24.94 5.43
N THR A 105 -4.09 25.21 4.58
CA THR A 105 -5.03 26.32 4.75
C THR A 105 -6.48 25.86 4.60
N PRO A 106 -7.42 26.45 5.37
CA PRO A 106 -8.85 26.13 5.25
C PRO A 106 -9.43 26.36 3.84
N GLN A 107 -8.89 27.35 3.11
CA GLN A 107 -9.32 27.68 1.75
C GLN A 107 -9.03 26.55 0.76
N LYS A 108 -7.82 25.96 0.82
CA LYS A 108 -7.44 24.82 0.00
C LYS A 108 -8.33 23.61 0.31
N ILE A 109 -8.52 23.31 1.59
CA ILE A 109 -9.40 22.22 2.06
C ILE A 109 -10.82 22.40 1.51
N LYS A 110 -11.38 23.61 1.62
CA LYS A 110 -12.72 23.92 1.11
C LYS A 110 -12.81 23.74 -0.41
N ARG A 111 -11.79 24.18 -1.16
CA ARG A 111 -11.74 24.02 -2.61
C ARG A 111 -11.78 22.55 -3.02
N THR A 112 -10.92 21.72 -2.41
CA THR A 112 -10.88 20.28 -2.67
C THR A 112 -12.22 19.61 -2.32
N LEU A 113 -12.81 19.94 -1.17
CA LEU A 113 -14.11 19.40 -0.76
C LEU A 113 -15.23 19.76 -1.75
N CYS A 114 -15.24 20.99 -2.26
CA CYS A 114 -16.20 21.38 -3.29
C CYS A 114 -16.01 20.57 -4.57
N GLN A 115 -14.77 20.34 -5.01
CA GLN A 115 -14.49 19.54 -6.20
C GLN A 115 -14.96 18.09 -6.05
N MET A 116 -14.63 17.44 -4.93
CA MET A 116 -15.12 16.09 -4.63
C MET A 116 -16.66 16.01 -4.57
N LYS A 117 -17.32 17.07 -4.10
CA LYS A 117 -18.79 17.15 -4.08
C LYS A 117 -19.39 17.19 -5.49
N GLU A 118 -18.79 17.94 -6.41
CA GLU A 118 -19.26 17.96 -7.81
C GLU A 118 -19.01 16.62 -8.52
N GLU A 119 -17.88 15.97 -8.27
CA GLU A 119 -17.60 14.61 -8.77
C GLU A 119 -18.66 13.61 -8.27
N LEU A 120 -18.99 13.65 -6.97
CA LEU A 120 -20.00 12.77 -6.39
C LEU A 120 -21.40 13.03 -6.97
N LYS A 121 -21.77 14.29 -7.25
CA LYS A 121 -23.03 14.61 -7.95
C LYS A 121 -23.06 14.02 -9.36
N SER A 122 -21.97 14.16 -10.11
CA SER A 122 -21.85 13.60 -11.47
C SER A 122 -22.07 12.09 -11.47
N LEU A 123 -21.44 11.39 -10.52
CA LEU A 123 -21.60 9.95 -10.34
C LEU A 123 -23.04 9.57 -9.91
N SER A 124 -23.68 10.35 -9.05
CA SER A 124 -25.09 10.13 -8.67
C SER A 124 -26.03 10.24 -9.86
N LEU A 125 -25.86 11.27 -10.70
CA LEU A 125 -26.65 11.46 -11.92
C LEU A 125 -26.43 10.31 -12.92
N ALA A 126 -25.18 9.85 -13.07
CA ALA A 126 -24.87 8.71 -13.93
C ALA A 126 -25.56 7.43 -13.43
N LEU A 127 -25.66 7.23 -12.11
CA LEU A 127 -26.34 6.09 -11.51
C LEU A 127 -27.86 6.14 -11.76
N GLU A 128 -28.49 7.32 -11.60
CA GLU A 128 -29.92 7.51 -11.88
C GLU A 128 -30.28 7.27 -13.36
N ASN A 129 -29.36 7.54 -14.29
CA ASN A 129 -29.58 7.27 -15.72
C ASN A 129 -29.41 5.79 -16.08
N LEU A 130 -28.79 4.99 -15.22
CA LEU A 130 -28.60 3.55 -15.40
C LEU A 130 -29.68 2.71 -14.73
N SER A 131 -30.46 3.29 -13.81
CA SER A 131 -31.64 2.70 -13.17
C SER A 131 -32.90 2.93 -13.99
#